data_AF-A0A961T826-F1
#
_entry.id   AF-A0A961T826-F1
#
_cell.length_a   1.000
_cell.length_b   1.000
_cell.length_c   1.000
_cell.angle_alpha   90.00
_cell.angle_beta   90.00
_cell.angle_gamma   90.00
#
_symmetry.space_group_name_H-M   'P 1'
#
loop_
_entity.id
_entity.type
_entity.pdbx_description
1 polymer ?
#
loop_
_entity_poly.entity_id
_entity_poly.type
_entity_poly.pdbx_seq_one_letter_code
_entity_poly.pdbx_strand_id
1 'polypeptide(L)'
;MKTASTKGILARLGLAVLLVSSAPLVAHSEDKDLIVFDWSGYEDPAFHPAYTEKHGDSPTFAFFVDEEEAFQKLRSGFKADIGH
;
A
#
# COMPACT_ATOMS: atom_id res chain seq x y z
N MET A 1 11.54 -19.06 63.27
CA MET A 1 10.34 -18.22 63.49
C MET A 1 10.03 -17.47 62.21
N LYS A 2 8.80 -17.63 61.70
CA LYS A 2 8.12 -16.93 60.58
C LYS A 2 8.68 -17.09 59.15
N THR A 3 8.12 -18.08 58.45
CA THR A 3 7.98 -18.13 56.99
C THR A 3 7.08 -16.98 56.51
N ALA A 4 7.59 -16.11 55.64
CA ALA A 4 6.78 -15.12 54.94
C ALA A 4 6.57 -15.57 53.48
N SER A 5 5.30 -15.74 53.11
CA SER A 5 4.81 -16.27 51.84
C SER A 5 4.98 -15.25 50.71
N THR A 6 5.79 -15.60 49.71
CA THR A 6 6.11 -14.78 48.51
C THR A 6 4.99 -14.73 47.46
N LYS A 7 3.76 -15.16 47.77
CA LYS A 7 2.68 -15.27 46.77
C LYS A 7 1.81 -14.02 46.61
N GLY A 8 2.09 -12.93 47.34
CA GLY A 8 1.20 -11.75 47.42
C GLY A 8 1.44 -10.59 46.44
N ILE A 9 2.54 -10.60 45.67
CA ILE A 9 2.94 -9.39 44.88
C ILE A 9 2.62 -9.52 43.38
N LEU A 10 2.24 -10.70 42.89
CA LEU A 10 2.02 -10.91 41.45
C LEU A 10 0.60 -10.59 40.93
N ALA A 11 -0.34 -10.25 41.82
CA ALA A 11 -1.76 -10.15 41.44
C ALA A 11 -2.28 -8.73 41.14
N ARG A 12 -1.40 -7.72 40.98
CA ARG A 12 -1.83 -6.32 40.77
C ARG A 12 -1.12 -5.59 39.63
N LEU A 13 -0.72 -6.31 38.58
CA LEU A 13 -0.19 -5.71 37.34
C LEU A 13 -0.98 -6.14 36.11
N GLY A 14 -2.26 -6.42 36.27
CA GLY A 14 -3.19 -6.60 35.15
C GLY A 14 -3.88 -5.28 34.84
N LEU A 15 -3.85 -4.88 33.55
CA LEU A 15 -4.89 -4.11 32.83
C LEU A 15 -4.56 -2.71 32.24
N ALA A 16 -3.30 -2.24 32.19
CA ALA A 16 -3.05 -0.86 31.72
C ALA A 16 -2.48 -0.66 30.30
N VAL A 17 -2.39 -1.69 29.42
CA VAL A 17 -1.73 -1.54 28.09
C VAL A 17 -2.58 -2.12 26.95
N LEU A 18 -3.78 -1.59 26.70
CA LEU A 18 -4.60 -2.03 25.55
C LEU A 18 -5.40 -0.91 24.86
N LEU A 19 -5.00 0.37 24.97
CA LEU A 19 -5.82 1.49 24.43
C LEU A 19 -5.14 2.42 23.41
N VAL A 20 -3.96 2.10 22.87
CA VAL A 20 -3.23 3.02 21.95
C VAL A 20 -3.35 2.66 20.46
N SER A 21 -3.95 1.53 20.07
CA SER A 21 -3.93 1.07 18.67
C SER A 21 -5.15 1.49 17.83
N SER A 22 -6.00 2.40 18.30
CA SER A 22 -7.23 2.81 17.60
C SER A 22 -7.11 4.14 16.84
N ALA A 23 -5.91 4.49 16.34
CA ALA A 23 -5.83 5.57 15.37
C ALA A 23 -6.49 5.08 14.07
N PRO A 24 -7.53 5.76 13.55
CA PRO A 24 -8.02 5.43 12.22
C PRO A 24 -6.86 5.65 11.25
N LEU A 25 -6.41 4.57 10.60
CA LEU A 25 -5.62 4.70 9.37
C LEU A 25 -6.48 5.56 8.44
N VAL A 26 -5.97 6.73 8.06
CA VAL A 26 -6.55 7.51 6.98
C VAL A 26 -6.41 6.63 5.74
N ALA A 27 -7.49 5.94 5.38
CA ALA A 27 -7.58 5.27 4.11
C ALA A 27 -7.64 6.38 3.06
N HIS A 28 -6.51 6.67 2.42
CA HIS A 28 -6.54 7.41 1.17
C HIS A 28 -7.36 6.56 0.20
N SER A 29 -8.46 7.13 -0.29
CA SER A 29 -9.19 6.53 -1.40
C SER A 29 -8.21 6.45 -2.57
N GLU A 30 -7.85 5.24 -2.97
CA GLU A 30 -7.15 4.90 -4.21
C GLU A 30 -8.14 5.14 -5.38
N ASP A 31 -8.59 6.39 -5.52
CA ASP A 31 -9.62 6.78 -6.47
C ASP A 31 -9.05 6.68 -7.88
N LYS A 32 -9.35 5.56 -8.56
CA LYS A 32 -9.07 5.25 -9.98
C LYS A 32 -7.97 6.10 -10.61
N ASP A 33 -6.74 5.95 -10.11
CA ASP A 33 -5.58 6.48 -10.81
C ASP A 33 -5.52 5.83 -12.19
N LEU A 34 -5.19 6.61 -13.22
CA LEU A 34 -4.96 6.11 -14.56
C LEU A 34 -3.90 4.99 -14.50
N ILE A 35 -4.26 3.76 -14.86
CA ILE A 35 -3.32 2.63 -14.92
C ILE A 35 -2.69 2.58 -16.32
N VAL A 36 -1.44 2.99 -16.39
CA VAL A 36 -0.59 2.91 -17.58
C VAL A 36 0.17 1.59 -17.56
N PHE A 37 -0.08 0.73 -18.55
CA PHE A 37 0.57 -0.57 -18.68
C PHE A 37 1.69 -0.54 -19.71
N ASP A 38 2.93 -0.55 -19.25
CA ASP A 38 4.09 -0.17 -20.07
C ASP A 38 5.39 -0.86 -19.68
N TRP A 39 6.47 -0.60 -20.41
CA TRP A 39 7.83 -0.93 -19.98
C TRP A 39 8.36 0.06 -18.94
N SER A 40 9.28 -0.41 -18.10
CA SER A 40 10.00 0.46 -17.17
C SER A 40 10.84 1.50 -17.94
N GLY A 41 10.87 2.71 -17.40
CA GLY A 41 11.46 3.91 -18.00
C GLY A 41 10.41 4.89 -18.51
N TYR A 42 9.20 4.43 -18.86
CA TYR A 42 8.10 5.30 -19.32
C TYR A 42 7.36 6.02 -18.19
N GLU A 43 7.63 5.67 -16.92
CA GLU A 43 7.16 6.39 -15.74
C GLU A 43 7.91 7.70 -15.45
N ASP A 44 8.90 8.07 -16.27
CA ASP A 44 9.65 9.32 -16.08
C ASP A 44 8.69 10.52 -16.13
N PRO A 45 8.65 11.37 -15.07
CA PRO A 45 7.80 12.55 -15.02
C PRO A 45 7.94 13.50 -16.20
N ALA A 46 9.08 13.48 -16.89
CA ALA A 46 9.31 14.25 -18.10
C ALA A 46 8.34 13.91 -19.25
N PHE A 47 7.72 12.71 -19.25
CA PHE A 47 6.81 12.26 -20.30
C PHE A 47 5.35 12.66 -20.09
N HIS A 48 4.97 13.04 -18.86
CA HIS A 48 3.58 13.39 -18.54
C HIS A 48 3.43 14.67 -17.69
N PRO A 49 4.13 15.78 -18.01
CA PRO A 49 4.08 17.00 -17.20
C PRO A 49 2.66 17.60 -17.14
N ALA A 50 1.89 17.51 -18.22
CA ALA A 50 0.51 18.00 -18.25
C ALA A 50 -0.44 17.17 -17.37
N TYR A 51 -0.16 15.87 -17.20
CA TYR A 51 -0.92 15.03 -16.28
C TYR A 51 -0.63 15.44 -14.84
N THR A 52 0.65 15.53 -14.49
CA THR A 52 1.08 15.93 -13.14
C THR A 52 0.62 17.34 -12.78
N GLU A 53 0.66 18.30 -13.72
CA GLU A 53 0.12 19.65 -13.51
C GLU A 53 -1.39 19.63 -13.18
N LYS A 54 -2.15 18.78 -13.87
CA LYS A 54 -3.61 18.71 -13.72
C LYS A 54 -4.06 17.88 -12.52
N HIS A 55 -3.33 16.81 -12.21
CA HIS A 55 -3.74 15.79 -11.24
C HIS A 55 -2.91 15.82 -9.95
N GLY A 56 -1.83 16.58 -9.91
CA GLY A 56 -0.98 16.77 -8.72
C GLY A 56 0.03 15.65 -8.47
N ASP A 57 -0.08 14.52 -9.18
CA ASP A 57 0.83 13.39 -9.09
C ASP A 57 1.02 12.71 -10.46
N SER A 58 1.96 11.77 -10.54
CA SER A 58 2.19 10.92 -11.72
C SER A 58 1.06 9.90 -11.88
N PRO A 59 0.80 9.40 -13.10
CA PRO A 59 -0.07 8.24 -13.29
C PRO A 59 0.43 7.01 -12.53
N THR A 60 -0.44 6.04 -12.33
CA THR A 60 -0.06 4.74 -11.79
C THR A 60 0.46 3.86 -12.92
N PHE A 61 1.66 3.31 -12.76
CA PHE A 61 2.26 2.41 -13.74
C PHE A 61 2.22 0.96 -13.29
N ALA A 62 1.85 0.08 -14.22
CA ALA A 62 2.03 -1.35 -14.12
C ALA A 62 3.01 -1.78 -15.22
N PHE A 63 4.00 -2.59 -14.87
CA PHE A 63 5.04 -2.95 -15.82
C PHE A 63 4.90 -4.36 -16.38
N PHE A 64 5.50 -4.56 -17.56
CA PHE A 64 5.81 -5.85 -18.18
C PHE A 64 7.22 -5.79 -18.81
N VAL A 65 7.87 -6.94 -18.95
CA VAL A 65 9.23 -7.04 -19.52
C VAL A 65 9.21 -7.39 -21.00
N ASP A 66 8.22 -8.16 -21.44
CA ASP A 66 8.00 -8.55 -22.83
C ASP A 66 6.49 -8.65 -23.15
N GLU A 67 6.15 -8.69 -24.45
CA GLU A 67 4.75 -8.71 -24.87
C GLU A 67 4.02 -10.01 -24.52
N GLU A 68 4.74 -11.12 -24.33
CA GLU A 68 4.13 -12.39 -23.91
C GLU A 68 3.64 -12.28 -22.47
N GLU A 69 4.46 -11.76 -21.55
CA GLU A 69 4.05 -11.43 -20.19
C GLU A 69 2.84 -10.49 -20.21
N ALA A 70 2.93 -9.42 -21.01
CA ALA A 70 1.89 -8.42 -21.12
C ALA A 70 0.54 -9.04 -21.52
N PHE A 71 0.59 -9.87 -22.57
CA PHE A 71 -0.58 -10.56 -23.09
C PHE A 71 -1.18 -11.55 -22.10
N GLN A 72 -0.34 -12.36 -21.43
CA GLN A 72 -0.84 -13.30 -20.43
C GLN A 72 -1.47 -12.58 -19.23
N LYS A 73 -0.89 -11.45 -18.81
CA LYS A 73 -1.43 -10.63 -17.71
C LYS A 73 -2.81 -10.07 -18.09
N LEU A 74 -2.98 -9.49 -19.27
CA LEU A 74 -4.26 -9.00 -19.76
C LEU A 74 -5.30 -10.11 -19.88
N ARG A 75 -4.92 -11.28 -20.42
CA ARG A 75 -5.82 -12.45 -20.52
C ARG A 75 -6.23 -13.03 -19.18
N SER A 76 -5.39 -12.90 -18.16
CA SER A 76 -5.71 -13.31 -16.79
C SER A 76 -6.74 -12.41 -16.10
N GLY A 77 -7.12 -11.30 -16.74
CA GLY A 77 -8.15 -10.38 -16.27
C GLY A 77 -7.62 -9.07 -15.69
N PHE A 78 -6.31 -8.81 -15.76
CA PHE A 78 -5.74 -7.51 -15.41
C PHE A 78 -6.41 -6.39 -16.24
N LYS A 79 -6.64 -5.24 -15.59
CA LYS A 79 -7.29 -4.08 -16.20
C LYS A 79 -6.31 -2.91 -16.20
N ALA A 80 -5.82 -2.57 -17.38
CA ALA A 80 -5.15 -1.31 -17.66
C ALA A 80 -6.13 -0.37 -18.36
N ASP A 81 -5.94 0.93 -18.20
CA ASP A 81 -6.71 1.94 -18.93
C ASP A 81 -6.09 2.23 -20.29
N ILE A 82 -4.75 2.26 -20.33
CA ILE A 82 -3.94 2.41 -21.54
C ILE A 82 -2.71 1.51 -21.45
N GLY A 83 -2.17 1.09 -22.60
CA GLY A 83 -0.89 0.40 -22.67
C GLY A 83 -0.29 0.44 -24.07
N HIS A 84 0.99 0.11 -24.17
CA HIS A 84 1.70 -0.05 -25.45
C HIS A 84 1.45 -1.40 -26.13
#